data_AF-A0A2V5IGR0-F1
#
_entry.id   AF-A0A2V5IGR0-F1
#
_cell.length_a   1.000
_cell.length_b   1.000
_cell.length_c   1.000
_cell.angle_alpha   90.00
_cell.angle_beta   90.00
_cell.angle_gamma   90.00
#
_symmetry.space_group_name_H-M   'P 1'
#
loop_
_entity.id
_entity.type
_entity.pdbx_description
1 polymer ?
#
loop_
_entity_poly.entity_id
_entity_poly.type
_entity_poly.pdbx_seq_one_letter_code
_entity_poly.pdbx_strand_id
1 'polypeptide(L)'
;MADTDEAAIHMPSQDASAHIEVDLSDETQDFRMLSNISFLTDGTQASIPKRGEKDFEPNPTLYQADILSASRQAMHNALAYPRVHHPKNQIIGVYAPNGPAPPTQHTSNLESIAEGSPLPDAEVPSTTAATTTTAVGNVHPDACVYIANPKSNLFKTIGQADRWNRIWLLPEEALFMLERGSLNIHWPRSEVGYDEDEEEEDENNIEDSEIPMSLQAAYAAFASRGGLNSERFSVYTGLRRLGYTITRAPGWNDDGEDATGIEDSGLEDGRKQGAGLAGIYSRFMKWLCPPSTNTALGPVAGVGFHRSYDDIYSKLSIIPWYDPMAVPQAARSPAQAPYRVVFHVYKPSTPFKKSAPPPPDFRIAVVNARAHTSVPTLSQLGALLESTPLDPPTSEKMSRQLYMRLRHGYRNVILAVVDEGVVSYLRISEAAFGKEKLYKQKALANKTQYRPKPKPKPKGR
;
A
#
# COMPACT_ATOMS: atom_id res chain seq x y z
N MET A 1 -58.66 -41.41 29.52
CA MET A 1 -58.88 -39.96 29.35
C MET A 1 -57.53 -39.32 29.12
N ALA A 2 -57.05 -39.42 27.88
CA ALA A 2 -55.84 -38.80 27.38
C ALA A 2 -56.27 -38.24 26.03
N ASP A 3 -56.63 -36.96 25.98
CA ASP A 3 -57.08 -36.23 24.76
C ASP A 3 -57.18 -34.73 25.06
N THR A 4 -56.15 -34.14 25.69
CA THR A 4 -56.09 -32.67 25.90
C THR A 4 -54.78 -32.03 25.48
N ASP A 5 -53.76 -32.82 25.11
CA ASP A 5 -52.41 -32.31 24.92
C ASP A 5 -52.02 -32.20 23.44
N GLU A 6 -52.86 -32.70 22.52
CA GLU A 6 -52.60 -32.67 21.07
C GLU A 6 -53.20 -31.42 20.37
N ALA A 7 -54.08 -30.67 21.03
CA ALA A 7 -54.72 -29.48 20.43
C ALA A 7 -53.91 -28.18 20.54
N ALA A 8 -52.76 -28.17 21.22
CA ALA A 8 -51.95 -26.96 21.41
C ALA A 8 -50.97 -26.66 20.26
N ILE A 9 -50.82 -27.56 19.29
CA ILE A 9 -49.81 -27.44 18.22
C ILE A 9 -50.33 -26.62 17.00
N HIS A 10 -51.63 -26.30 16.96
CA HIS A 10 -52.25 -25.55 15.85
C HIS A 10 -52.67 -24.12 16.21
N MET A 11 -51.91 -23.40 17.04
CA MET A 11 -52.01 -21.95 17.10
C MET A 11 -50.89 -21.28 16.29
N PRO A 12 -51.21 -20.31 15.41
CA PRO A 12 -50.18 -19.58 14.68
C PRO A 12 -49.43 -18.67 15.66
N SER A 13 -48.16 -18.96 15.89
CA SER A 13 -47.27 -18.05 16.61
C SER A 13 -47.09 -16.78 15.79
N GLN A 14 -47.73 -15.70 16.23
CA GLN A 14 -47.34 -14.34 15.89
C GLN A 14 -45.99 -14.04 16.55
N ASP A 15 -44.89 -14.33 15.85
CA ASP A 15 -43.57 -13.77 16.17
C ASP A 15 -42.83 -13.45 14.87
N ALA A 16 -43.23 -12.32 14.28
CA ALA A 16 -42.40 -11.62 13.32
C ALA A 16 -41.23 -10.96 14.07
N SER A 17 -40.09 -11.66 14.22
CA SER A 17 -38.73 -11.10 14.37
C SER A 17 -37.68 -12.07 14.96
N ALA A 18 -37.71 -13.36 14.64
CA ALA A 18 -36.53 -14.20 14.81
C ALA A 18 -35.63 -14.07 13.57
N HIS A 19 -34.73 -13.08 13.59
CA HIS A 19 -33.60 -13.02 12.65
C HIS A 19 -32.67 -14.19 12.99
N ILE A 20 -32.89 -15.34 12.34
CA ILE A 20 -31.92 -16.43 12.34
C ILE A 20 -30.70 -15.89 11.59
N GLU A 21 -29.56 -15.74 12.27
CA GLU A 21 -28.27 -15.55 11.63
C GLU A 21 -28.00 -16.81 10.79
N VAL A 22 -28.36 -16.74 9.51
CA VAL A 22 -28.11 -17.81 8.55
C VAL A 22 -26.63 -17.77 8.23
N ASP A 23 -25.90 -18.79 8.67
CA ASP A 23 -24.51 -18.98 8.31
C ASP A 23 -24.40 -19.32 6.82
N LEU A 24 -24.08 -18.31 6.00
CA LEU A 24 -23.88 -18.42 4.56
C LEU A 24 -22.70 -19.32 4.17
N SER A 25 -21.86 -19.75 5.14
CA SER A 25 -20.72 -20.61 4.86
C SER A 25 -21.08 -22.08 4.64
N ASP A 26 -22.26 -22.51 5.12
CA ASP A 26 -22.74 -23.90 5.04
C ASP A 26 -23.75 -24.12 3.88
N GLU A 27 -24.05 -23.07 3.12
CA GLU A 27 -24.94 -23.12 1.94
C GLU A 27 -24.17 -23.56 0.69
N THR A 28 -24.58 -24.65 0.07
CA THR A 28 -24.00 -25.11 -1.21
C THR A 28 -24.23 -24.05 -2.28
N GLN A 29 -23.16 -23.41 -2.77
CA GLN A 29 -23.24 -22.37 -3.80
C GLN A 29 -23.88 -22.93 -5.08
N ASP A 30 -25.06 -22.41 -5.44
CA ASP A 30 -25.75 -22.77 -6.68
C ASP A 30 -25.39 -21.81 -7.81
N PHE A 31 -24.62 -22.30 -8.78
CA PHE A 31 -24.10 -21.52 -9.91
C PHE A 31 -25.10 -21.35 -11.05
N ARG A 32 -26.31 -21.92 -10.96
CA ARG A 32 -27.36 -21.74 -11.99
C ARG A 32 -27.73 -20.27 -12.19
N MET A 33 -27.54 -19.40 -11.20
CA MET A 33 -27.75 -17.96 -11.38
C MET A 33 -26.76 -17.31 -12.35
N LEU A 34 -25.58 -17.92 -12.56
CA LEU A 34 -24.56 -17.39 -13.47
C LEU A 34 -24.97 -17.49 -14.93
N SER A 35 -25.74 -18.52 -15.34
CA SER A 35 -26.24 -18.61 -16.72
C SER A 35 -27.14 -17.43 -17.07
N ASN A 36 -27.82 -16.84 -16.08
CA ASN A 36 -28.66 -15.67 -16.28
C ASN A 36 -27.82 -14.38 -16.47
N ILE A 37 -26.60 -14.35 -15.93
CA ILE A 37 -25.65 -13.23 -16.09
C ILE A 37 -24.89 -13.36 -17.41
N SER A 38 -24.56 -14.57 -17.83
CA SER A 38 -23.76 -14.82 -19.03
C SER A 38 -24.50 -14.57 -20.35
N PHE A 39 -25.84 -14.50 -20.36
CA PHE A 39 -26.62 -14.55 -21.60
C PHE A 39 -27.70 -13.48 -21.80
N LEU A 40 -27.95 -12.56 -20.86
CA LEU A 40 -29.05 -11.58 -21.00
C LEU A 40 -28.60 -10.13 -20.78
N THR A 41 -28.70 -9.35 -21.87
CA THR A 41 -28.80 -7.89 -21.88
C THR A 41 -30.23 -7.40 -21.59
N ASP A 42 -31.14 -8.25 -21.11
CA ASP A 42 -32.55 -7.86 -20.90
C ASP A 42 -33.09 -8.34 -19.54
N GLY A 43 -33.46 -7.37 -18.70
CA GLY A 43 -33.60 -7.51 -17.25
C GLY A 43 -34.99 -7.90 -16.75
N THR A 44 -35.68 -8.85 -17.38
CA THR A 44 -37.10 -9.12 -17.06
C THR A 44 -37.44 -10.50 -16.49
N GLN A 45 -36.47 -11.38 -16.23
CA GLN A 45 -36.75 -12.64 -15.52
C GLN A 45 -35.69 -12.97 -14.46
N ALA A 46 -35.91 -12.44 -13.26
CA ALA A 46 -35.22 -12.88 -12.05
C ALA A 46 -36.26 -13.31 -11.01
N SER A 47 -36.60 -14.61 -10.97
CA SER A 47 -37.23 -15.21 -9.79
C SER A 47 -36.18 -15.99 -9.01
N ILE A 48 -35.86 -15.50 -7.82
CA ILE A 48 -35.09 -16.22 -6.82
C ILE A 48 -35.91 -17.47 -6.42
N PRO A 49 -35.38 -18.70 -6.54
CA PRO A 49 -36.06 -19.87 -6.03
C PRO A 49 -36.23 -19.75 -4.51
N LYS A 50 -37.45 -19.91 -4.00
CA LYS A 50 -37.73 -19.82 -2.56
C LYS A 50 -37.18 -21.05 -1.83
N ARG A 51 -36.48 -20.77 -0.73
CA ARG A 51 -35.92 -21.71 0.26
C ARG A 51 -37.00 -22.67 0.80
N GLY A 52 -36.78 -23.99 0.75
CA GLY A 52 -37.67 -24.93 1.46
C GLY A 52 -37.65 -26.42 1.12
N GLU A 53 -37.09 -26.90 0.01
CA GLU A 53 -37.13 -28.36 -0.29
C GLU A 53 -35.87 -29.06 0.21
N LYS A 54 -35.88 -29.42 1.49
CA LYS A 54 -34.84 -30.22 2.14
C LYS A 54 -35.30 -31.67 2.24
N ASP A 55 -35.53 -32.32 1.11
CA ASP A 55 -35.88 -33.74 1.06
C ASP A 55 -34.61 -34.59 0.90
N PHE A 56 -34.08 -35.11 2.01
CA PHE A 56 -32.89 -35.98 2.04
C PHE A 56 -33.21 -37.46 1.82
N GLU A 57 -34.38 -37.80 1.28
CA GLU A 57 -34.66 -39.18 0.88
C GLU A 57 -34.18 -39.40 -0.57
N PRO A 58 -33.51 -40.55 -0.85
CA PRO A 58 -33.12 -40.90 -2.21
C PRO A 58 -34.38 -41.14 -3.05
N ASN A 59 -34.89 -40.06 -3.66
CA ASN A 59 -36.04 -40.10 -4.52
C ASN A 59 -35.66 -40.71 -5.89
N PRO A 60 -36.51 -41.56 -6.49
CA PRO A 60 -36.25 -42.21 -7.78
C PRO A 60 -36.21 -41.22 -8.97
N THR A 61 -36.47 -39.94 -8.73
CA THR A 61 -36.62 -38.90 -9.74
C THR A 61 -35.31 -38.22 -10.16
N LEU A 62 -34.16 -38.58 -9.58
CA LEU A 62 -32.81 -38.04 -9.88
C LEU A 62 -32.67 -36.50 -9.89
N TYR A 63 -33.70 -35.78 -9.43
CA TYR A 63 -33.81 -34.32 -9.52
C TYR A 63 -32.62 -33.59 -8.88
N GLN A 64 -32.08 -34.11 -7.78
CA GLN A 64 -30.92 -33.55 -7.11
C GLN A 64 -29.63 -33.70 -7.93
N ALA A 65 -29.45 -34.84 -8.60
CA ALA A 65 -28.30 -35.08 -9.47
C ALA A 65 -28.36 -34.16 -10.70
N ASP A 66 -29.56 -33.93 -11.23
CA ASP A 66 -29.80 -32.99 -12.34
C ASP A 66 -29.57 -31.54 -11.94
N ILE A 67 -29.97 -31.14 -10.73
CA ILE A 67 -29.65 -29.80 -10.20
C ILE A 67 -28.14 -29.61 -10.07
N LEU A 68 -27.44 -30.60 -9.52
CA LEU A 68 -25.99 -30.54 -9.34
C LEU A 68 -25.25 -30.53 -10.69
N SER A 69 -25.69 -31.33 -11.65
CA SER A 69 -25.12 -31.35 -13.00
C SER A 69 -25.35 -30.02 -13.72
N ALA A 70 -26.55 -29.44 -13.62
CA ALA A 70 -26.88 -28.13 -14.17
C ALA A 70 -26.07 -27.00 -13.53
N SER A 71 -25.89 -27.02 -12.20
CA SER A 71 -25.04 -26.04 -11.50
C SER A 71 -23.57 -26.13 -11.93
N ARG A 72 -23.01 -27.35 -12.03
CA ARG A 72 -21.65 -27.57 -12.56
C ARG A 72 -21.51 -27.09 -13.99
N GLN A 73 -22.47 -27.40 -14.85
CA GLN A 73 -22.46 -26.96 -16.25
C GLN A 73 -22.53 -25.43 -16.36
N ALA A 74 -23.38 -24.77 -15.57
CA ALA A 74 -23.44 -23.31 -15.50
C ALA A 74 -22.10 -22.69 -15.08
N MET A 75 -21.41 -23.29 -14.10
CA MET A 75 -20.06 -22.89 -13.69
C MET A 75 -19.05 -23.06 -14.83
N HIS A 76 -19.02 -24.22 -15.49
CA HIS A 76 -18.11 -24.49 -16.61
C HIS A 76 -18.34 -23.53 -17.78
N ASN A 77 -19.60 -23.24 -18.11
CA ASN A 77 -19.96 -22.29 -19.17
C ASN A 77 -19.50 -20.86 -18.82
N ALA A 78 -19.69 -20.43 -17.57
CA ALA A 78 -19.26 -19.11 -17.10
C ALA A 78 -17.73 -18.95 -17.11
N LEU A 79 -16.98 -20.03 -16.86
CA LEU A 79 -15.51 -20.04 -16.93
C LEU A 79 -14.99 -20.14 -18.37
N ALA A 80 -15.69 -20.84 -19.24
CA ALA A 80 -15.30 -21.03 -20.64
C ALA A 80 -15.57 -19.81 -21.52
N TYR A 81 -16.50 -18.93 -21.12
CA TYR A 81 -16.82 -17.73 -21.89
C TYR A 81 -15.61 -16.78 -21.99
N PRO A 82 -15.12 -16.47 -23.21
CA PRO A 82 -14.02 -15.55 -23.38
C PRO A 82 -14.44 -14.14 -22.95
N ARG A 83 -13.75 -13.60 -21.95
CA ARG A 83 -13.98 -12.22 -21.50
C ARG A 83 -13.31 -11.27 -22.48
N VAL A 84 -14.10 -10.63 -23.32
CA VAL A 84 -13.63 -9.64 -24.30
C VAL A 84 -13.96 -8.23 -23.79
N HIS A 85 -12.99 -7.32 -23.88
CA HIS A 85 -13.23 -5.91 -23.62
C HIS A 85 -13.96 -5.26 -24.79
N HIS A 86 -14.92 -4.39 -24.51
CA HIS A 86 -15.59 -3.63 -25.56
C HIS A 86 -14.55 -2.72 -26.25
N PRO A 87 -14.42 -2.74 -27.59
CA PRO A 87 -13.31 -2.09 -28.30
C PRO A 87 -13.23 -0.57 -28.03
N LYS A 88 -14.38 0.09 -27.84
CA LYS A 88 -14.43 1.53 -27.52
C LYS A 88 -13.81 1.90 -26.16
N ASN A 89 -13.74 0.94 -25.24
CA ASN A 89 -13.17 1.10 -23.91
C ASN A 89 -11.73 0.57 -23.83
N GLN A 90 -11.16 0.11 -24.94
CA GLN A 90 -9.77 -0.33 -24.98
C GLN A 90 -8.85 0.86 -24.74
N ILE A 91 -7.90 0.66 -23.83
CA ILE A 91 -6.83 1.61 -23.56
C ILE A 91 -5.61 1.09 -24.29
N ILE A 92 -5.11 1.88 -25.22
CA ILE A 92 -3.92 1.58 -26.00
C ILE A 92 -2.77 2.41 -25.44
N GLY A 93 -1.67 1.75 -25.11
CA GLY A 93 -0.40 2.37 -24.76
C GLY A 93 0.67 1.97 -25.75
N VAL A 94 1.68 2.82 -25.89
CA VAL A 94 2.77 2.63 -26.85
C VAL A 94 4.08 2.55 -26.07
N TYR A 95 4.87 1.54 -26.39
CA TYR A 95 6.18 1.36 -25.76
C TYR A 95 7.18 2.37 -26.32
N ALA A 96 7.86 3.08 -25.42
CA ALA A 96 8.89 4.05 -25.73
C ALA A 96 10.23 3.60 -25.11
N PRO A 97 11.11 2.96 -25.89
CA PRO A 97 12.38 2.42 -25.38
C PRO A 97 13.29 3.54 -24.86
N ASN A 98 13.26 4.72 -25.48
CA ASN A 98 14.14 5.84 -25.13
C ASN A 98 13.61 6.70 -23.96
N GLY A 99 12.45 6.35 -23.39
CA GLY A 99 11.81 7.08 -22.30
C GLY A 99 10.93 8.25 -22.77
N PRO A 100 10.56 9.17 -21.86
CA PRO A 100 9.66 10.26 -22.19
C PRO A 100 10.29 11.25 -23.16
N ALA A 101 9.83 11.23 -24.40
CA ALA A 101 10.25 12.14 -25.47
C ALA A 101 9.12 13.14 -25.82
N PRO A 102 9.46 14.37 -26.25
CA PRO A 102 8.47 15.28 -26.81
C PRO A 102 7.81 14.61 -28.04
N PRO A 103 6.51 14.89 -28.30
CA PRO A 103 5.88 14.39 -29.51
C PRO A 103 6.62 14.92 -30.73
N THR A 104 6.81 14.07 -31.73
CA THR A 104 7.37 14.45 -33.03
C THR A 104 6.44 15.50 -33.63
N GLN A 105 6.90 16.75 -33.72
CA GLN A 105 6.18 17.79 -34.43
C GLN A 105 6.42 17.55 -35.91
N HIS A 106 5.49 16.88 -36.60
CA HIS A 106 5.43 16.98 -38.04
C HIS A 106 5.04 18.43 -38.34
N THR A 107 6.04 19.27 -38.65
CA THR A 107 5.76 20.58 -39.21
C THR A 107 5.11 20.34 -40.56
N SER A 108 3.80 20.44 -40.64
CA SER A 108 3.07 20.66 -41.89
C SER A 108 3.43 22.06 -42.40
N ASN A 109 4.68 22.23 -42.81
CA ASN A 109 5.11 23.39 -43.55
C ASN A 109 4.56 23.20 -44.96
N LEU A 110 3.42 23.86 -45.21
CA LEU A 110 2.95 24.17 -46.54
C LEU A 110 4.09 24.92 -47.25
N GLU A 111 4.84 24.22 -48.10
CA GLU A 111 5.94 24.80 -48.88
C GLU A 111 5.38 25.83 -49.86
N SER A 112 5.51 27.12 -49.54
CA SER A 112 5.50 28.17 -50.56
C SER A 112 6.83 28.13 -51.30
N ILE A 113 6.76 27.63 -52.53
CA ILE A 113 7.82 27.54 -53.54
C ILE A 113 8.72 28.78 -53.55
N ALA A 114 10.03 28.56 -53.37
CA ALA A 114 11.07 29.42 -53.92
C ALA A 114 12.31 28.58 -54.25
N GLU A 115 12.51 28.31 -55.55
CA GLU A 115 13.70 27.67 -56.11
C GLU A 115 14.97 28.50 -55.90
N GLY A 116 16.10 27.82 -55.66
CA GLY A 116 17.44 28.40 -55.79
C GLY A 116 18.57 27.64 -55.07
N SER A 117 19.06 26.54 -55.66
CA SER A 117 20.30 25.81 -55.31
C SER A 117 21.59 26.65 -55.56
N PRO A 118 22.85 26.21 -55.27
CA PRO A 118 23.32 24.91 -54.76
C PRO A 118 24.43 24.94 -53.65
N LEU A 119 24.75 23.73 -53.15
CA LEU A 119 25.77 23.32 -52.13
C LEU A 119 27.22 23.75 -52.46
N PRO A 120 28.15 23.69 -51.47
CA PRO A 120 29.04 22.51 -51.40
C PRO A 120 29.42 22.02 -49.98
N ASP A 121 29.58 20.69 -49.90
CA ASP A 121 30.54 19.86 -49.14
C ASP A 121 31.02 20.28 -47.72
N ALA A 122 30.70 19.47 -46.71
CA ALA A 122 31.65 19.07 -45.64
C ALA A 122 31.08 18.00 -44.69
N GLU A 123 31.80 16.87 -44.64
CA GLU A 123 32.14 16.03 -43.49
C GLU A 123 31.04 15.32 -42.65
N VAL A 124 31.09 13.99 -42.75
CA VAL A 124 30.59 13.00 -41.79
C VAL A 124 31.31 13.14 -40.45
N PRO A 125 30.59 13.15 -39.32
CA PRO A 125 31.11 12.47 -38.13
C PRO A 125 30.07 11.47 -37.60
N SER A 126 30.37 10.19 -37.83
CA SER A 126 29.93 9.10 -36.99
C SER A 126 30.47 9.31 -35.58
N THR A 127 29.62 9.77 -34.67
CA THR A 127 29.94 9.80 -33.24
C THR A 127 28.72 9.38 -32.44
N THR A 128 28.87 8.26 -31.75
CA THR A 128 28.04 7.76 -30.65
C THR A 128 27.53 8.90 -29.76
N ALA A 129 26.25 9.27 -29.91
CA ALA A 129 25.63 10.31 -29.11
C ALA A 129 25.09 9.70 -27.82
N ALA A 130 25.75 10.04 -26.72
CA ALA A 130 25.37 9.70 -25.37
C ALA A 130 23.95 10.21 -25.04
N THR A 131 23.17 9.32 -24.42
CA THR A 131 21.82 9.53 -23.92
C THR A 131 21.79 10.68 -22.90
N THR A 132 21.53 11.88 -23.37
CA THR A 132 21.30 13.03 -22.49
C THR A 132 19.79 13.13 -22.28
N THR A 133 19.31 12.58 -21.17
CA THR A 133 17.90 12.59 -20.77
C THR A 133 17.41 14.03 -20.58
N THR A 134 16.82 14.60 -21.61
CA THR A 134 16.15 15.91 -21.49
C THR A 134 14.84 15.63 -20.76
N ALA A 135 14.73 16.01 -19.49
CA ALA A 135 13.56 15.74 -18.67
C ALA A 135 12.32 16.44 -19.26
N VAL A 136 11.48 15.66 -19.92
CA VAL A 136 10.23 16.14 -20.51
C VAL A 136 9.20 16.30 -19.40
N GLY A 137 9.10 17.52 -18.85
CA GLY A 137 8.06 17.88 -17.88
C GLY A 137 8.26 17.26 -16.48
N ASN A 138 7.14 16.93 -15.82
CA ASN A 138 7.11 16.34 -14.47
C ASN A 138 7.09 14.80 -14.49
N VAL A 139 7.52 14.19 -15.61
CA VAL A 139 7.47 12.74 -15.82
C VAL A 139 8.76 12.10 -15.33
N HIS A 140 8.64 10.96 -14.65
CA HIS A 140 9.78 10.18 -14.19
C HIS A 140 10.61 9.65 -15.37
N PRO A 141 11.96 9.75 -15.34
CA PRO A 141 12.81 9.34 -16.47
C PRO A 141 12.66 7.86 -16.84
N ASP A 142 12.43 6.98 -15.87
CA ASP A 142 12.25 5.54 -16.11
C ASP A 142 10.92 5.17 -16.78
N ALA A 143 9.99 6.11 -16.96
CA ALA A 143 8.72 5.82 -17.60
C ALA A 143 8.94 5.30 -19.02
N CYS A 144 8.21 4.25 -19.39
CA CYS A 144 8.49 3.47 -20.61
C CYS A 144 7.30 3.30 -21.54
N VAL A 145 6.08 3.58 -21.08
CA VAL A 145 4.87 3.43 -21.89
C VAL A 145 4.07 4.70 -21.75
N TYR A 146 3.63 5.28 -22.86
CA TYR A 146 2.68 6.40 -22.82
C TYR A 146 1.32 5.99 -23.37
N ILE A 147 0.30 6.68 -22.91
CA ILE A 147 -1.08 6.54 -23.35
C ILE A 147 -1.53 7.90 -23.87
N ALA A 148 -1.87 7.96 -25.16
CA ALA A 148 -2.34 9.20 -25.79
C ALA A 148 -3.72 9.62 -25.27
N ASN A 149 -4.65 8.66 -25.13
CA ASN A 149 -6.04 8.91 -24.79
C ASN A 149 -6.46 8.21 -23.49
N PRO A 150 -6.27 8.84 -22.31
CA PRO A 150 -6.62 8.23 -21.03
C PRO A 150 -8.13 8.28 -20.73
N LYS A 151 -8.82 7.15 -20.88
CA LYS A 151 -10.29 7.04 -20.69
C LYS A 151 -10.74 6.46 -19.34
N SER A 152 -9.83 6.27 -18.36
CA SER A 152 -10.11 5.48 -17.15
C SER A 152 -9.88 6.21 -15.82
N ASN A 153 -10.72 5.89 -14.83
CA ASN A 153 -10.57 6.34 -13.43
C ASN A 153 -9.30 5.76 -12.76
N LEU A 154 -8.72 4.68 -13.33
CA LEU A 154 -7.48 4.09 -12.83
C LEU A 154 -6.32 5.10 -12.82
N PHE A 155 -6.31 6.01 -13.79
CA PHE A 155 -5.33 7.07 -13.92
C PHE A 155 -5.40 8.16 -12.85
N LYS A 156 -6.30 8.06 -11.86
CA LYS A 156 -6.21 8.90 -10.65
C LYS A 156 -5.07 8.47 -9.73
N THR A 157 -4.66 7.20 -9.78
CA THR A 157 -3.64 6.64 -8.89
C THR A 157 -2.44 6.03 -9.62
N ILE A 158 -2.54 5.80 -10.94
CA ILE A 158 -1.51 5.17 -11.77
C ILE A 158 -1.02 6.14 -12.85
N GLY A 159 0.28 6.20 -13.09
CA GLY A 159 0.91 6.99 -14.15
C GLY A 159 1.11 8.48 -13.81
N GLN A 160 1.85 9.18 -14.65
CA GLN A 160 2.09 10.62 -14.55
C GLN A 160 1.67 11.31 -15.84
N ALA A 161 0.94 12.41 -15.71
CA ALA A 161 0.47 13.17 -16.85
C ALA A 161 1.57 14.12 -17.35
N ASP A 162 1.74 14.15 -18.66
CA ASP A 162 2.64 15.05 -19.38
C ASP A 162 1.94 16.40 -19.69
N ARG A 163 2.71 17.36 -20.19
CA ARG A 163 2.21 18.65 -20.67
C ARG A 163 1.29 18.52 -21.89
N TRP A 164 1.47 17.49 -22.71
CA TRP A 164 0.61 17.19 -23.88
C TRP A 164 -0.56 16.26 -23.55
N ASN A 165 -1.00 16.19 -22.29
CA ASN A 165 -2.14 15.36 -21.86
C ASN A 165 -1.99 13.84 -22.09
N ARG A 166 -0.76 13.37 -22.37
CA ARG A 166 -0.41 11.94 -22.40
C ARG A 166 -0.15 11.45 -20.99
N ILE A 167 -0.46 10.19 -20.71
CA ILE A 167 -0.13 9.56 -19.43
C ILE A 167 1.02 8.60 -19.61
N TRP A 168 2.11 8.85 -18.91
CA TRP A 168 3.29 8.00 -18.84
C TRP A 168 3.17 7.03 -17.68
N LEU A 169 3.48 5.76 -17.95
CA LEU A 169 3.46 4.67 -16.99
C LEU A 169 4.89 4.23 -16.68
N LEU A 170 5.12 3.94 -15.41
CA LEU A 170 6.32 3.23 -14.97
C LEU A 170 6.27 1.75 -15.42
N PRO A 171 7.42 1.07 -15.54
CA PRO A 171 7.49 -0.35 -15.91
C PRO A 171 6.55 -1.25 -15.10
N GLU A 172 6.50 -1.10 -13.77
CA GLU A 172 5.63 -1.89 -12.90
C GLU A 172 4.14 -1.56 -13.07
N GLU A 173 3.81 -0.32 -13.42
CA GLU A 173 2.44 0.13 -13.65
C GLU A 173 1.91 -0.40 -14.97
N ALA A 174 2.72 -0.30 -16.02
CA ALA A 174 2.41 -0.80 -17.36
C ALA A 174 2.23 -2.32 -17.34
N LEU A 175 3.16 -3.05 -16.72
CA LEU A 175 3.12 -4.50 -16.62
C LEU A 175 1.90 -4.97 -15.81
N PHE A 176 1.57 -4.29 -14.70
CA PHE A 176 0.38 -4.60 -13.91
C PHE A 176 -0.92 -4.39 -14.70
N MET A 177 -1.03 -3.30 -15.46
CA MET A 177 -2.22 -3.02 -16.27
C MET A 177 -2.37 -4.00 -17.43
N LEU A 178 -1.24 -4.40 -18.05
CA LEU A 178 -1.20 -5.40 -19.11
C LEU A 178 -1.63 -6.78 -18.60
N GLU A 179 -1.08 -7.25 -17.46
CA GLU A 179 -1.51 -8.52 -16.83
C GLU A 179 -2.99 -8.56 -16.50
N ARG A 180 -3.53 -7.41 -16.07
CA ARG A 180 -4.96 -7.27 -15.75
C ARG A 180 -5.84 -7.28 -17.00
N GLY A 181 -5.27 -7.17 -18.20
CA GLY A 181 -5.99 -7.00 -19.46
C GLY A 181 -6.64 -5.63 -19.63
N SER A 182 -6.30 -4.65 -18.78
CA SER A 182 -6.87 -3.29 -18.83
C SER A 182 -6.12 -2.34 -19.76
N LEU A 183 -4.93 -2.73 -20.22
CA LEU A 183 -4.06 -1.99 -21.13
C LEU A 183 -3.59 -2.93 -22.21
N ASN A 184 -3.64 -2.48 -23.46
CA ASN A 184 -2.97 -3.14 -24.58
C ASN A 184 -1.77 -2.30 -25.00
N ILE A 185 -0.57 -2.88 -24.98
CA ILE A 185 0.68 -2.18 -25.27
C ILE A 185 1.10 -2.52 -26.70
N HIS A 186 1.48 -1.52 -27.50
CA HIS A 186 1.94 -1.69 -28.87
C HIS A 186 3.41 -1.33 -29.00
N TRP A 187 4.08 -1.92 -30.00
CA TRP A 187 5.46 -1.56 -30.34
C TRP A 187 5.52 -0.16 -30.97
N PRO A 188 6.59 0.62 -30.78
CA PRO A 188 6.75 1.91 -31.44
C PRO A 188 7.04 1.75 -32.94
N ARG A 189 6.58 2.70 -33.76
CA ARG A 189 6.71 2.62 -35.24
C ARG A 189 8.17 2.53 -35.67
N SER A 190 9.05 3.16 -34.89
CA SER A 190 10.51 3.15 -35.08
C SER A 190 11.14 1.75 -34.99
N GLU A 191 10.55 0.81 -34.24
CA GLU A 191 11.07 -0.56 -34.10
C GLU A 191 10.40 -1.54 -35.07
N VAL A 192 9.25 -1.18 -35.65
CA VAL A 192 8.46 -2.06 -36.51
C VAL A 192 8.89 -1.98 -37.99
N GLY A 193 9.70 -0.98 -38.37
CA GLY A 193 10.32 -0.92 -39.70
C GLY A 193 9.32 -0.69 -40.83
N TYR A 194 8.30 0.14 -40.61
CA TYR A 194 7.46 0.62 -41.70
C TYR A 194 8.29 1.49 -42.64
N ASP A 195 8.24 1.20 -43.94
CA ASP A 195 8.85 2.02 -44.99
C ASP A 195 8.33 3.46 -44.88
N GLU A 196 9.23 4.43 -44.93
CA GLU A 196 8.93 5.88 -44.82
C GLU A 196 8.08 6.40 -46.01
N ASP A 197 7.76 5.54 -46.98
CA ASP A 197 7.24 5.92 -48.30
C ASP A 197 5.72 5.77 -48.47
N GLU A 198 4.98 5.20 -47.51
CA GLU A 198 3.50 5.12 -47.54
C GLU A 198 2.88 6.12 -46.54
N GLU A 199 3.02 7.40 -46.85
CA GLU A 199 2.22 8.48 -46.25
C GLU A 199 0.88 8.61 -46.98
N GLU A 200 -0.04 7.66 -46.80
CA GLU A 200 -1.44 7.90 -47.15
C GLU A 200 -2.19 8.51 -45.95
N GLU A 201 -2.85 9.62 -46.28
CA GLU A 201 -3.46 10.61 -45.42
C GLU A 201 -4.66 10.04 -44.62
N ASP A 202 -4.50 9.92 -43.31
CA ASP A 202 -5.62 10.05 -42.36
C ASP A 202 -5.22 11.02 -41.25
N GLU A 203 -5.55 12.30 -41.47
CA GLU A 203 -5.23 13.48 -40.64
C GLU A 203 -5.75 13.42 -39.17
N ASN A 204 -6.36 12.30 -38.76
CA ASN A 204 -6.91 12.08 -37.43
C ASN A 204 -6.48 10.76 -36.75
N ASN A 205 -5.69 9.92 -37.43
CA ASN A 205 -5.19 8.66 -36.87
C ASN A 205 -3.67 8.74 -36.68
N ILE A 206 -3.25 9.44 -35.62
CA ILE A 206 -1.94 9.23 -35.00
C ILE A 206 -1.99 7.85 -34.34
N GLU A 207 -2.03 6.79 -35.14
CA GLU A 207 -1.96 5.41 -34.68
C GLU A 207 -0.50 4.97 -34.72
N ASP A 208 0.18 5.33 -33.64
CA ASP A 208 1.36 4.62 -33.17
C ASP A 208 1.14 3.10 -33.34
N SER A 209 2.13 2.38 -33.91
CA SER A 209 1.97 1.07 -34.60
C SER A 209 0.83 0.17 -34.15
N GLU A 210 0.11 -0.41 -35.11
CA GLU A 210 -0.97 -1.38 -34.87
C GLU A 210 -0.50 -2.73 -34.30
N ILE A 211 0.81 -2.97 -34.13
CA ILE A 211 1.32 -4.27 -33.66
C ILE A 211 1.29 -4.37 -32.12
N PRO A 212 0.43 -5.22 -31.54
CA PRO A 212 0.38 -5.43 -30.11
C PRO A 212 1.60 -6.21 -29.61
N MET A 213 2.12 -5.79 -28.46
CA MET A 213 3.17 -6.46 -27.72
C MET A 213 2.59 -7.66 -26.95
N SER A 214 3.26 -8.81 -27.03
CA SER A 214 2.89 -9.97 -26.22
C SER A 214 3.24 -9.74 -24.74
N LEU A 215 2.54 -10.43 -23.83
CA LEU A 215 2.85 -10.35 -22.39
C LEU A 215 4.31 -10.75 -22.11
N GLN A 216 4.80 -11.79 -22.78
CA GLN A 216 6.19 -12.25 -22.65
C GLN A 216 7.18 -11.19 -23.11
N ALA A 217 6.90 -10.50 -24.22
CA ALA A 217 7.75 -9.41 -24.70
C ALA A 217 7.76 -8.23 -23.72
N ALA A 218 6.61 -7.88 -23.13
CA ALA A 218 6.53 -6.83 -22.13
C ALA A 218 7.37 -7.16 -20.88
N TYR A 219 7.34 -8.41 -20.40
CA TYR A 219 8.24 -8.84 -19.32
C TYR A 219 9.71 -8.70 -19.72
N ALA A 220 10.09 -9.12 -20.92
CA ALA A 220 11.47 -8.99 -21.38
C ALA A 220 11.93 -7.53 -21.48
N ALA A 221 11.05 -6.62 -21.91
CA ALA A 221 11.35 -5.19 -22.04
C ALA A 221 11.35 -4.44 -20.70
N PHE A 222 10.52 -4.85 -19.74
CA PHE A 222 10.29 -4.09 -18.50
C PHE A 222 11.04 -4.65 -17.28
N ALA A 223 11.32 -5.96 -17.23
CA ALA A 223 11.79 -6.63 -16.02
C ALA A 223 13.20 -6.22 -15.55
N SER A 224 13.98 -5.50 -16.34
CA SER A 224 15.28 -4.95 -15.94
C SER A 224 15.35 -3.43 -16.03
N ARG A 225 14.23 -2.76 -16.35
CA ARG A 225 14.21 -1.32 -16.60
C ARG A 225 13.92 -0.55 -15.31
N GLY A 226 14.73 0.47 -15.05
CA GLY A 226 14.52 1.38 -13.93
C GLY A 226 14.50 0.67 -12.57
N GLY A 227 15.40 -0.31 -12.36
CA GLY A 227 15.55 -1.03 -11.10
C GLY A 227 14.34 -1.90 -10.69
N LEU A 228 13.45 -2.24 -11.63
CA LEU A 228 12.36 -3.16 -11.36
C LEU A 228 12.91 -4.59 -11.24
N ASN A 229 12.61 -5.27 -10.13
CA ASN A 229 12.87 -6.70 -9.97
C ASN A 229 11.55 -7.47 -9.88
N SER A 230 11.60 -8.77 -10.11
CA SER A 230 10.43 -9.65 -9.95
C SER A 230 9.84 -9.61 -8.54
N GLU A 231 10.67 -9.43 -7.49
CA GLU A 231 10.17 -9.34 -6.11
C GLU A 231 9.42 -8.03 -5.87
N ARG A 232 9.99 -6.91 -6.33
CA ARG A 232 9.35 -5.58 -6.23
C ARG A 232 8.03 -5.57 -6.98
N PHE A 233 8.00 -6.18 -8.16
CA PHE A 233 6.79 -6.31 -8.95
C PHE A 233 5.73 -7.20 -8.25
N SER A 234 6.13 -8.32 -7.66
CA SER A 234 5.21 -9.20 -6.90
C SER A 234 4.56 -8.46 -5.72
N VAL A 235 5.34 -7.66 -4.98
CA VAL A 235 4.83 -6.80 -3.90
C VAL A 235 3.88 -5.74 -4.44
N TYR A 236 4.26 -5.08 -5.54
CA TYR A 236 3.45 -4.05 -6.20
C TYR A 236 2.08 -4.58 -6.64
N THR A 237 2.05 -5.70 -7.36
CA THR A 237 0.80 -6.28 -7.87
C THR A 237 -0.10 -6.77 -6.73
N GLY A 238 0.46 -7.42 -5.70
CA GLY A 238 -0.29 -7.87 -4.53
C GLY A 238 -0.99 -6.72 -3.81
N LEU A 239 -0.26 -5.64 -3.53
CA LEU A 239 -0.80 -4.46 -2.87
C LEU A 239 -1.83 -3.70 -3.73
N ARG A 240 -1.59 -3.59 -5.05
CA ARG A 240 -2.56 -2.98 -5.97
C ARG A 240 -3.86 -3.78 -6.05
N ARG A 241 -3.79 -5.12 -6.05
CA ARG A 241 -4.97 -5.99 -6.03
C ARG A 241 -5.80 -5.83 -4.77
N LEU A 242 -5.18 -5.52 -3.64
CA LEU A 242 -5.85 -5.17 -2.37
C LEU A 242 -6.43 -3.75 -2.35
N GLY A 243 -6.23 -2.95 -3.41
CA GLY A 243 -6.76 -1.60 -3.56
C GLY A 243 -5.89 -0.49 -2.97
N TYR A 244 -4.67 -0.80 -2.50
CA TYR A 244 -3.74 0.23 -2.04
C TYR A 244 -3.24 1.08 -3.21
N THR A 245 -2.93 2.35 -2.92
CA THR A 245 -2.19 3.21 -3.86
C THR A 245 -0.71 3.15 -3.49
N ILE A 246 0.16 3.06 -4.51
CA ILE A 246 1.59 2.81 -4.33
C ILE A 246 2.38 3.80 -5.17
N THR A 247 3.43 4.37 -4.58
CA THR A 247 4.42 5.21 -5.28
C THR A 247 5.83 4.73 -4.95
N ARG A 248 6.78 4.92 -5.87
CA ARG A 248 8.21 4.69 -5.62
C ARG A 248 8.70 5.62 -4.52
N ALA A 249 9.47 5.08 -3.57
CA ALA A 249 10.14 5.86 -2.54
C ALA A 249 11.52 6.35 -3.04
N PRO A 250 12.14 7.34 -2.39
CA PRO A 250 13.48 7.83 -2.78
C PRO A 250 14.55 6.73 -2.78
N GLY A 251 14.40 5.69 -1.95
CA GLY A 251 15.31 4.54 -1.89
C GLY A 251 15.08 3.48 -2.97
N TRP A 252 14.52 3.84 -4.14
CA TRP A 252 14.20 2.89 -5.21
C TRP A 252 15.42 2.46 -6.05
N ASN A 253 16.32 3.39 -6.42
CA ASN A 253 17.47 3.08 -7.28
C ASN A 253 18.61 2.48 -6.47
N ASP A 254 19.07 1.27 -6.79
CA ASP A 254 20.15 0.56 -6.05
C ASP A 254 21.52 1.26 -6.20
N ASP A 255 21.68 2.13 -7.19
CA ASP A 255 22.94 2.78 -7.59
C ASP A 255 23.41 3.92 -6.67
N GLY A 256 22.98 3.93 -5.42
CA GLY A 256 23.28 4.99 -4.43
C GLY A 256 24.63 4.88 -3.75
N GLU A 257 25.63 4.27 -4.38
CA GLU A 257 27.03 4.35 -3.96
C GLU A 257 27.82 5.13 -5.02
N ASP A 258 27.67 6.46 -5.03
CA ASP A 258 28.78 7.41 -5.21
C ASP A 258 28.29 8.87 -5.02
N ALA A 259 29.07 9.60 -4.23
CA ALA A 259 28.92 10.97 -3.72
C ALA A 259 28.12 12.03 -4.52
N THR A 260 27.31 12.83 -3.83
CA THR A 260 27.48 14.31 -3.73
C THR A 260 26.47 14.97 -2.77
N GLY A 261 27.00 15.77 -1.83
CA GLY A 261 26.38 16.93 -1.19
C GLY A 261 24.90 16.86 -0.77
N ILE A 262 24.64 16.41 0.45
CA ILE A 262 23.58 17.06 1.23
C ILE A 262 24.14 18.44 1.59
N GLU A 263 23.85 19.43 0.75
CA GLU A 263 23.89 20.83 1.17
C GLU A 263 22.85 21.01 2.28
N ASP A 264 23.33 20.86 3.50
CA ASP A 264 22.66 21.32 4.71
C ASP A 264 22.46 22.83 4.60
N SER A 265 21.34 23.22 4.02
CA SER A 265 20.97 24.61 3.79
C SER A 265 19.55 24.85 4.31
N GLY A 266 19.50 25.39 5.53
CA GLY A 266 18.25 25.83 6.13
C GLY A 266 18.14 25.52 7.62
N LEU A 267 19.11 26.00 8.39
CA LEU A 267 18.99 26.21 9.83
C LEU A 267 17.70 26.99 10.12
N GLU A 268 16.61 26.28 10.46
CA GLU A 268 15.66 26.85 11.40
C GLU A 268 16.34 26.82 12.76
N ASP A 269 16.87 27.98 13.13
CA ASP A 269 17.37 28.32 14.45
C ASP A 269 16.20 28.20 15.45
N GLY A 270 15.89 26.96 15.81
CA GLY A 270 14.96 26.59 16.85
C GLY A 270 15.52 27.14 18.15
N ARG A 271 15.12 28.38 18.46
CA ARG A 271 15.38 29.08 19.72
C ARG A 271 15.52 28.06 20.82
N LYS A 272 16.75 27.84 21.29
CA LYS A 272 17.01 27.20 22.57
C LYS A 272 16.33 28.09 23.59
N GLN A 273 15.07 27.81 23.91
CA GLN A 273 14.40 28.37 25.08
C GLN A 273 15.24 27.90 26.26
N GLY A 274 16.17 28.76 26.66
CA GLY A 274 16.95 28.59 27.86
C GLY A 274 16.00 28.24 28.99
N ALA A 275 16.43 27.32 29.84
CA ALA A 275 15.69 26.88 31.01
C ALA A 275 15.06 28.11 31.71
N GLY A 276 13.75 28.31 31.54
CA GLY A 276 13.04 29.42 32.16
C GLY A 276 13.14 29.34 33.68
N LEU A 277 12.52 30.28 34.41
CA LEU A 277 12.51 30.28 35.88
C LEU A 277 12.11 28.92 36.48
N ALA A 278 11.24 28.16 35.79
CA ALA A 278 10.89 26.78 36.13
C ALA A 278 12.08 25.80 36.12
N GLY A 279 13.03 25.96 35.19
CA GLY A 279 14.25 25.18 35.12
C GLY A 279 15.24 25.50 36.24
N ILE A 280 15.35 26.77 36.65
CA ILE A 280 16.18 27.20 37.79
C ILE A 280 15.57 26.71 39.11
N TYR A 281 14.26 26.85 39.30
CA TYR A 281 13.53 26.29 40.45
C TYR A 281 13.65 24.76 40.51
N SER A 282 13.60 24.06 39.36
CA SER A 282 13.79 22.60 39.33
C SER A 282 15.20 22.19 39.74
N ARG A 283 16.23 22.99 39.41
CA ARG A 283 17.63 22.77 39.83
C ARG A 283 17.81 23.03 41.32
N PHE A 284 17.19 24.10 41.84
CA PHE A 284 17.20 24.42 43.27
C PHE A 284 16.47 23.36 44.11
N MET A 285 15.31 22.86 43.65
CA MET A 285 14.60 21.77 44.34
C MET A 285 15.34 20.44 44.26
N LYS A 286 16.05 20.15 43.16
CA LYS A 286 16.95 18.98 43.05
C LYS A 286 18.19 19.11 43.94
N TRP A 287 18.63 20.33 44.24
CA TRP A 287 19.71 20.60 45.18
C TRP A 287 19.25 20.45 46.65
N LEU A 288 18.02 20.87 46.97
CA LEU A 288 17.40 20.69 48.30
C LEU A 288 16.97 19.24 48.59
N CYS A 289 16.78 18.42 47.55
CA CYS A 289 16.50 17.00 47.65
C CYS A 289 17.45 16.24 46.72
N PRO A 290 18.73 16.03 47.13
CA PRO A 290 19.66 15.26 46.32
C PRO A 290 19.09 13.85 46.11
N PRO A 291 19.05 13.33 44.87
CA PRO A 291 18.74 11.91 44.67
C PRO A 291 19.80 11.11 45.43
N SER A 292 19.36 10.34 46.43
CA SER A 292 20.26 9.54 47.28
C SER A 292 21.21 8.74 46.41
N THR A 293 22.50 8.99 46.58
CA THR A 293 23.59 8.37 45.84
C THR A 293 23.60 6.86 46.09
N ASN A 294 23.58 6.09 45.00
CA ASN A 294 23.73 4.64 45.06
C ASN A 294 25.22 4.30 45.21
N THR A 295 25.57 3.65 46.32
CA THR A 295 26.92 3.11 46.58
C THR A 295 26.98 1.67 46.06
N ALA A 296 28.11 1.31 45.43
CA ALA A 296 28.37 0.00 44.80
C ALA A 296 28.36 -1.22 45.76
N LEU A 297 28.02 -1.04 47.03
CA LEU A 297 28.08 -2.05 48.11
C LEU A 297 26.80 -2.12 48.96
N GLY A 298 25.69 -1.47 48.56
CA GLY A 298 24.43 -1.41 49.32
C GLY A 298 23.19 -1.88 48.55
N PRO A 299 22.03 -2.00 49.20
CA PRO A 299 20.76 -2.29 48.53
C PRO A 299 20.43 -1.21 47.49
N VAL A 300 19.95 -1.61 46.31
CA VAL A 300 19.79 -0.76 45.10
C VAL A 300 18.92 0.49 45.29
N ALA A 301 17.97 0.48 46.23
CA ALA A 301 17.17 1.66 46.56
C ALA A 301 17.82 2.57 47.61
N GLY A 302 18.92 2.14 48.25
CA GLY A 302 19.47 2.73 49.46
C GLY A 302 18.56 2.51 50.68
N VAL A 303 19.10 2.68 51.89
CA VAL A 303 18.34 2.68 53.16
C VAL A 303 17.75 4.06 53.49
N GLY A 304 17.53 4.89 52.47
CA GLY A 304 17.08 6.28 52.63
C GLY A 304 15.56 6.43 52.78
N PHE A 305 15.12 7.62 53.21
CA PHE A 305 13.71 7.96 53.26
C PHE A 305 13.17 8.28 51.86
N HIS A 306 12.30 7.42 51.33
CA HIS A 306 11.61 7.65 50.06
C HIS A 306 10.21 8.22 50.32
N ARG A 307 9.89 9.37 49.72
CA ARG A 307 8.60 10.04 49.90
C ARG A 307 7.51 9.58 48.92
N SER A 308 7.90 8.96 47.81
CA SER A 308 6.98 8.44 46.78
C SER A 308 7.55 7.16 46.18
N TYR A 309 6.67 6.21 45.85
CA TYR A 309 7.03 5.01 45.10
C TYR A 309 7.72 5.34 43.76
N ASP A 310 7.39 6.50 43.16
CA ASP A 310 8.03 6.98 41.94
C ASP A 310 9.55 7.18 42.09
N ASP A 311 10.00 7.64 43.25
CA ASP A 311 11.42 7.87 43.55
C ASP A 311 12.15 6.53 43.68
N ILE A 312 11.54 5.55 44.35
CA ILE A 312 12.06 4.18 44.48
C ILE A 312 12.21 3.54 43.10
N TYR A 313 11.14 3.53 42.28
CA TYR A 313 11.18 2.94 40.94
C TYR A 313 12.14 3.68 40.00
N SER A 314 12.34 4.99 40.18
CA SER A 314 13.36 5.73 39.42
C SER A 314 14.80 5.39 39.83
N LYS A 315 15.02 4.97 41.08
CA LYS A 315 16.35 4.49 41.55
C LYS A 315 16.61 3.05 41.11
N LEU A 316 15.56 2.24 41.03
CA LEU A 316 15.62 0.87 40.50
C LEU A 316 15.84 0.81 38.97
N SER A 317 15.68 1.92 38.23
CA SER A 317 15.94 1.95 36.79
C SER A 317 17.45 2.03 36.49
N ILE A 318 18.15 0.91 36.70
CA ILE A 318 19.60 0.78 36.49
C ILE A 318 19.94 0.67 35.00
N ILE A 319 19.09 -0.01 34.22
CA ILE A 319 19.37 -0.34 32.82
C ILE A 319 19.17 0.93 31.98
N PRO A 320 20.21 1.42 31.27
CA PRO A 320 20.04 2.52 30.34
C PRO A 320 19.10 2.08 29.22
N TRP A 321 18.18 2.96 28.84
CA TRP A 321 17.20 2.71 27.80
C TRP A 321 17.29 3.78 26.72
N TYR A 322 16.95 3.38 25.49
CA TYR A 322 17.02 4.24 24.32
C TYR A 322 15.79 5.14 24.19
N ASP A 323 16.01 6.45 24.01
CA ASP A 323 14.96 7.42 23.75
C ASP A 323 14.94 7.83 22.26
N PRO A 324 13.89 7.49 21.48
CA PRO A 324 13.80 7.84 20.06
C PRO A 324 13.51 9.33 19.79
N MET A 325 13.13 10.11 20.81
CA MET A 325 12.93 11.56 20.70
C MET A 325 14.11 12.35 21.26
N ALA A 326 15.08 11.70 21.90
CA ALA A 326 16.32 12.38 22.25
C ALA A 326 17.04 12.79 20.96
N VAL A 327 17.75 13.93 21.02
CA VAL A 327 18.50 14.48 19.88
C VAL A 327 19.28 13.34 19.20
N PRO A 328 19.20 13.22 17.86
CA PRO A 328 19.81 12.11 17.13
C PRO A 328 21.27 11.93 17.58
N GLN A 329 21.61 10.73 18.03
CA GLN A 329 23.03 10.36 18.11
C GLN A 329 23.60 10.44 16.70
N ALA A 330 24.86 10.90 16.59
CA ALA A 330 25.55 11.21 15.34
C ALA A 330 25.23 10.23 14.19
N ALA A 331 25.00 10.80 13.01
CA ALA A 331 24.61 10.17 11.75
C ALA A 331 24.98 8.68 11.66
N ARG A 332 24.00 7.80 11.88
CA ARG A 332 24.16 6.40 11.48
C ARG A 332 24.28 6.34 9.96
N SER A 333 24.99 5.33 9.46
CA SER A 333 25.15 5.07 8.03
C SER A 333 23.79 5.07 7.32
N PRO A 334 23.70 5.59 6.08
CA PRO A 334 22.45 5.55 5.32
C PRO A 334 21.95 4.10 5.16
N ALA A 335 20.63 3.95 4.99
CA ALA A 335 20.03 2.64 4.75
C ALA A 335 20.52 2.06 3.42
N GLN A 336 21.18 0.90 3.48
CA GLN A 336 21.76 0.22 2.31
C GLN A 336 20.79 -0.83 1.76
N ALA A 337 20.94 -1.18 0.48
CA ALA A 337 20.23 -2.31 -0.11
C ALA A 337 20.62 -3.62 0.62
N PRO A 338 19.69 -4.56 0.88
CA PRO A 338 18.26 -4.58 0.50
C PRO A 338 17.33 -3.89 1.52
N TYR A 339 17.83 -3.51 2.69
CA TYR A 339 17.02 -3.03 3.82
C TYR A 339 16.79 -1.51 3.76
N ARG A 340 16.05 -1.08 2.74
CA ARG A 340 15.69 0.33 2.50
C ARG A 340 14.25 0.47 2.05
N VAL A 341 13.66 1.64 2.26
CA VAL A 341 12.28 1.88 1.85
C VAL A 341 12.21 2.06 0.34
N VAL A 342 11.52 1.13 -0.33
CA VAL A 342 11.36 1.07 -1.79
C VAL A 342 9.98 1.59 -2.21
N PHE A 343 8.94 1.35 -1.40
CA PHE A 343 7.58 1.79 -1.68
C PHE A 343 6.98 2.65 -0.58
N HIS A 344 6.22 3.65 -0.99
CA HIS A 344 5.28 4.39 -0.17
C HIS A 344 3.87 3.93 -0.53
N VAL A 345 3.11 3.52 0.49
CA VAL A 345 1.81 2.87 0.33
C VAL A 345 0.75 3.62 1.11
N TYR A 346 -0.39 3.79 0.46
CA TYR A 346 -1.53 4.59 0.88
C TYR A 346 -2.78 3.70 0.93
N LYS A 347 -3.51 3.75 2.04
CA LYS A 347 -4.78 3.01 2.20
C LYS A 347 -5.82 3.54 1.21
N PRO A 348 -6.79 2.70 0.79
CA PRO A 348 -7.91 3.15 -0.03
C PRO A 348 -8.71 4.30 0.59
N SER A 349 -8.73 4.39 1.92
CA SER A 349 -9.42 5.43 2.68
C SER A 349 -8.69 6.78 2.71
N THR A 350 -7.42 6.83 2.29
CA THR A 350 -6.65 8.09 2.32
C THR A 350 -6.91 8.91 1.06
N PRO A 351 -7.21 10.21 1.18
CA PRO A 351 -7.37 11.08 0.02
C PRO A 351 -6.00 11.25 -0.67
N PHE A 352 -5.85 10.64 -1.85
CA PHE A 352 -4.59 10.65 -2.59
C PHE A 352 -4.62 11.67 -3.73
N LYS A 353 -3.60 12.52 -3.81
CA LYS A 353 -3.37 13.46 -4.91
C LYS A 353 -1.96 13.26 -5.47
N LYS A 354 -1.83 12.95 -6.77
CA LYS A 354 -0.53 12.67 -7.41
C LYS A 354 0.48 13.80 -7.30
N SER A 355 0.03 15.06 -7.45
CA SER A 355 0.92 16.22 -7.45
C SER A 355 1.49 16.56 -6.07
N ALA A 356 0.79 16.15 -5.01
CA ALA A 356 1.14 16.43 -3.62
C ALA A 356 0.61 15.27 -2.78
N PRO A 357 1.30 14.12 -2.80
CA PRO A 357 0.84 12.95 -2.09
C PRO A 357 0.85 13.23 -0.58
N PRO A 358 -0.15 12.74 0.18
CA PRO A 358 -0.13 12.85 1.63
C PRO A 358 1.05 12.08 2.23
N PRO A 359 1.29 12.18 3.55
CA PRO A 359 2.20 11.27 4.24
C PRO A 359 1.78 9.80 4.03
N PRO A 360 2.72 8.90 3.72
CA PRO A 360 2.39 7.49 3.49
C PRO A 360 1.92 6.80 4.77
N ASP A 361 0.90 5.95 4.64
CA ASP A 361 0.41 5.10 5.74
C ASP A 361 1.43 4.01 6.09
N PHE A 362 2.02 3.41 5.05
CA PHE A 362 2.98 2.33 5.19
C PHE A 362 4.21 2.60 4.32
N ARG A 363 5.37 2.27 4.87
CA ARG A 363 6.67 2.33 4.21
C ARG A 363 7.17 0.90 4.08
N ILE A 364 7.42 0.46 2.87
CA ILE A 364 7.76 -0.94 2.59
C ILE A 364 9.18 -1.04 2.07
N ALA A 365 9.96 -1.90 2.71
CA ALA A 365 11.22 -2.40 2.20
C ALA A 365 11.00 -3.80 1.61
N VAL A 366 11.56 -4.08 0.44
CA VAL A 366 11.41 -5.37 -0.25
C VAL A 366 12.71 -6.16 -0.09
N VAL A 367 12.59 -7.39 0.42
CA VAL A 367 13.74 -8.26 0.68
C VAL A 367 13.48 -9.60 0.00
N ASN A 368 14.43 -10.06 -0.82
CA ASN A 368 14.42 -11.42 -1.35
C ASN A 368 14.98 -12.39 -0.29
N ALA A 369 14.16 -13.36 0.13
CA ALA A 369 14.51 -14.33 1.15
C ALA A 369 15.63 -15.31 0.74
N ARG A 370 15.79 -15.55 -0.57
CA ARG A 370 16.79 -16.48 -1.11
C ARG A 370 18.14 -15.82 -1.35
N ALA A 371 18.14 -14.57 -1.80
CA ALA A 371 19.37 -13.79 -1.91
C ALA A 371 19.93 -13.44 -0.52
N HIS A 372 19.05 -13.20 0.45
CA HIS A 372 19.41 -12.82 1.82
C HIS A 372 18.76 -13.76 2.83
N THR A 373 19.42 -14.89 3.09
CA THR A 373 18.90 -15.92 4.01
C THR A 373 19.07 -15.57 5.50
N SER A 374 19.89 -14.56 5.82
CA SER A 374 20.13 -14.10 7.19
C SER A 374 19.12 -13.05 7.64
N VAL A 375 18.77 -13.07 8.93
CA VAL A 375 17.99 -11.99 9.56
C VAL A 375 18.78 -10.66 9.56
N PRO A 376 18.10 -9.51 9.40
CA PRO A 376 18.76 -8.21 9.38
C PRO A 376 19.51 -7.94 10.68
N THR A 377 20.72 -7.38 10.57
CA THR A 377 21.50 -6.96 11.73
C THR A 377 20.87 -5.73 12.41
N LEU A 378 21.19 -5.52 13.70
CA LEU A 378 20.66 -4.39 14.46
C LEU A 378 21.06 -3.04 13.85
N SER A 379 22.26 -2.92 13.29
CA SER A 379 22.73 -1.70 12.62
C SER A 379 21.94 -1.42 11.35
N GLN A 380 21.72 -2.42 10.50
CA GLN A 380 20.92 -2.31 9.28
C GLN A 380 19.46 -1.93 9.62
N LEU A 381 18.89 -2.57 10.63
CA LEU A 381 17.53 -2.26 11.05
C LEU A 381 17.42 -0.87 11.68
N GLY A 382 18.43 -0.45 12.46
CA GLY A 382 18.53 0.89 13.02
C GLY A 382 18.60 1.95 11.93
N ALA A 383 19.44 1.76 10.91
CA ALA A 383 19.53 2.65 9.75
C ALA A 383 18.22 2.72 8.96
N LEU A 384 17.56 1.57 8.74
CA LEU A 384 16.26 1.51 8.07
C LEU A 384 15.17 2.26 8.85
N LEU A 385 15.08 2.05 10.16
CA LEU A 385 14.11 2.76 11.00
C LEU A 385 14.40 4.26 11.02
N GLU A 386 15.65 4.67 11.16
CA GLU A 386 16.05 6.08 11.15
C GLU A 386 15.78 6.80 9.82
N SER A 387 15.83 6.07 8.70
CA SER A 387 15.45 6.62 7.39
C SER A 387 13.97 7.05 7.33
N THR A 388 13.14 6.59 8.28
CA THR A 388 11.73 6.97 8.37
C THR A 388 11.49 8.13 9.33
N PRO A 389 10.53 9.02 9.02
CA PRO A 389 10.17 10.12 9.90
C PRO A 389 9.60 9.59 11.22
N LEU A 390 9.79 10.38 12.28
CA LEU A 390 9.25 10.10 13.61
C LEU A 390 7.72 10.24 13.61
N ASP A 391 7.02 9.19 14.03
CA ASP A 391 5.57 9.13 14.18
C ASP A 391 5.18 8.68 15.60
N PRO A 392 5.16 9.61 16.57
CA PRO A 392 4.88 9.28 17.96
C PRO A 392 3.39 8.90 18.14
N PRO A 393 3.07 7.88 18.96
CA PRO A 393 1.71 7.39 19.13
C PRO A 393 0.85 8.37 19.95
N THR A 394 0.27 9.35 19.26
CA THR A 394 -0.43 10.51 19.88
C THR A 394 -1.95 10.31 19.95
N SER A 395 -2.49 9.25 19.34
CA SER A 395 -3.94 8.99 19.32
C SER A 395 -4.54 8.81 20.72
N GLU A 396 -5.75 9.32 20.96
CA GLU A 396 -6.47 9.18 22.25
C GLU A 396 -6.68 7.72 22.66
N LYS A 397 -6.92 6.83 21.69
CA LYS A 397 -7.05 5.39 21.96
C LYS A 397 -5.72 4.78 22.39
N MET A 398 -4.63 5.22 21.76
CA MET A 398 -3.28 4.75 22.07
C MET A 398 -2.81 5.30 23.41
N SER A 399 -3.15 6.54 23.77
CA SER A 399 -2.75 7.13 25.06
C SER A 399 -3.28 6.32 26.27
N ARG A 400 -4.43 5.66 26.12
CA ARG A 400 -5.01 4.77 27.14
C ARG A 400 -4.43 3.36 27.13
N GLN A 401 -4.08 2.82 25.95
CA GLN A 401 -3.68 1.43 25.79
C GLN A 401 -2.18 1.30 25.54
N LEU A 402 -1.43 0.93 26.59
CA LEU A 402 0.02 0.71 26.53
C LEU A 402 0.44 -0.23 25.39
N TYR A 403 -0.21 -1.38 25.26
CA TYR A 403 0.16 -2.39 24.26
C TYR A 403 0.02 -1.86 22.83
N MET A 404 -0.96 -0.98 22.57
CA MET A 404 -1.13 -0.35 21.26
C MET A 404 -0.02 0.65 20.97
N ARG A 405 0.47 1.41 21.97
CA ARG A 405 1.62 2.31 21.80
C ARG A 405 2.90 1.54 21.50
N LEU A 406 3.13 0.45 22.23
CA LEU A 406 4.30 -0.39 22.02
C LEU A 406 4.28 -1.07 20.65
N ARG A 407 3.12 -1.57 20.19
CA ARG A 407 2.97 -2.10 18.83
C ARG A 407 3.08 -1.04 17.75
N HIS A 408 2.67 0.19 18.03
CA HIS A 408 2.79 1.28 17.06
C HIS A 408 4.26 1.66 16.84
N GLY A 409 4.99 1.83 17.95
CA GLY A 409 6.33 2.40 17.99
C GLY A 409 6.33 3.90 17.72
N TYR A 410 7.52 4.48 17.77
CA TYR A 410 7.83 5.86 17.38
C TYR A 410 8.28 5.97 15.92
N ARG A 411 8.79 4.88 15.38
CA ARG A 411 9.07 4.69 13.94
C ARG A 411 8.61 3.32 13.53
N ASN A 412 8.17 3.17 12.29
CA ASN A 412 7.65 1.90 11.79
C ASN A 412 7.98 1.70 10.31
N VAL A 413 8.27 0.45 9.96
CA VAL A 413 8.54 -0.01 8.59
C VAL A 413 7.93 -1.40 8.43
N ILE A 414 7.48 -1.72 7.23
CA ILE A 414 7.06 -3.07 6.85
C ILE A 414 8.14 -3.67 5.97
N LEU A 415 8.63 -4.85 6.32
CA LEU A 415 9.44 -5.68 5.44
C LEU A 415 8.51 -6.59 4.64
N ALA A 416 8.54 -6.48 3.32
CA ALA A 416 7.95 -7.45 2.42
C ALA A 416 9.03 -8.47 2.04
N VAL A 417 8.97 -9.64 2.66
CA VAL A 417 9.88 -10.75 2.42
C VAL A 417 9.28 -11.62 1.33
N VAL A 418 9.99 -11.74 0.21
CA VAL A 418 9.53 -12.46 -0.98
C VAL A 418 10.31 -13.78 -1.11
N ASP A 419 9.58 -14.88 -1.24
CA ASP A 419 10.09 -16.22 -1.50
C ASP A 419 9.30 -16.85 -2.67
N GLU A 420 9.92 -16.90 -3.86
CA GLU A 420 9.36 -17.50 -5.09
C GLU A 420 7.86 -17.22 -5.32
N GLY A 421 7.46 -15.95 -5.26
CA GLY A 421 6.10 -15.49 -5.54
C GLY A 421 5.18 -15.43 -4.32
N VAL A 422 5.61 -15.95 -3.16
CA VAL A 422 4.93 -15.73 -1.88
C VAL A 422 5.50 -14.49 -1.21
N VAL A 423 4.63 -13.54 -0.86
CA VAL A 423 5.01 -12.31 -0.17
C VAL A 423 4.52 -12.37 1.28
N SER A 424 5.44 -12.32 2.23
CA SER A 424 5.14 -12.22 3.66
C SER A 424 5.45 -10.80 4.16
N TYR A 425 4.52 -10.20 4.90
CA TYR A 425 4.67 -8.85 5.44
C TYR A 425 5.00 -8.90 6.94
N LEU A 426 6.19 -8.44 7.31
CA LEU A 426 6.62 -8.30 8.69
C LEU A 426 6.66 -6.83 9.09
N ARG A 427 5.87 -6.45 10.10
CA ARG A 427 5.94 -5.11 10.66
C ARG A 427 7.05 -5.02 11.70
N ILE A 428 7.92 -4.03 11.54
CA ILE A 428 8.94 -3.68 12.52
C ILE A 428 8.70 -2.26 13.02
N SER A 429 8.83 -2.08 14.33
CA SER A 429 8.58 -0.79 14.98
C SER A 429 9.63 -0.51 16.04
N GLU A 430 10.10 0.74 16.08
CA GLU A 430 10.98 1.25 17.13
C GLU A 430 10.15 1.58 18.37
N ALA A 431 10.11 0.65 19.33
CA ALA A 431 9.35 0.80 20.57
C ALA A 431 10.26 1.29 21.71
N ALA A 432 9.89 2.41 22.35
CA ALA A 432 10.62 2.96 23.49
C ALA A 432 10.05 2.47 24.82
N PHE A 433 10.33 1.20 25.18
CA PHE A 433 9.83 0.59 26.41
C PHE A 433 10.16 1.43 27.66
N GLY A 434 11.33 2.07 27.71
CA GLY A 434 11.75 2.89 28.86
C GLY A 434 10.93 4.18 29.07
N LYS A 435 10.23 4.68 28.05
CA LYS A 435 9.29 5.81 28.21
C LYS A 435 8.02 5.39 28.95
N GLU A 436 7.63 4.13 28.84
CA GLU A 436 6.40 3.61 29.37
C GLU A 436 6.53 3.19 30.83
N LYS A 437 6.41 4.17 31.72
CA LYS A 437 6.55 3.98 33.17
C LYS A 437 5.28 3.37 33.77
N LEU A 438 5.25 2.05 33.91
CA LEU A 438 4.14 1.29 34.52
C LEU A 438 3.75 1.82 35.89
N TYR A 439 4.73 2.15 36.72
CA TYR A 439 4.51 2.64 38.08
C TYR A 439 3.83 4.02 38.15
N LYS A 440 3.86 4.80 37.06
CA LYS A 440 3.19 6.11 36.96
C LYS A 440 1.77 6.00 36.42
N GLN A 441 1.37 4.85 35.89
CA GLN A 441 0.01 4.67 35.44
C GLN A 441 -0.88 4.71 36.67
N LYS A 442 -1.68 5.78 36.77
CA LYS A 442 -2.81 5.77 37.69
C LYS A 442 -3.66 4.58 37.26
N ALA A 443 -3.76 3.56 38.11
CA ALA A 443 -4.78 2.55 37.93
C ALA A 443 -6.09 3.32 37.69
N LEU A 444 -6.70 3.13 36.52
CA LEU A 444 -8.07 3.55 36.35
C LEU A 444 -8.79 2.81 37.46
N ALA A 445 -9.14 3.54 38.52
CA ALA A 445 -9.87 2.98 39.63
C ALA A 445 -11.06 2.29 38.99
N ASN A 446 -11.09 0.96 39.06
CA ASN A 446 -12.30 0.22 38.80
C ASN A 446 -13.32 0.93 39.67
N LYS A 447 -14.26 1.65 39.04
CA LYS A 447 -15.45 2.10 39.72
C LYS A 447 -16.17 0.81 40.09
N THR A 448 -15.74 0.18 41.18
CA THR A 448 -16.57 -0.72 41.96
C THR A 448 -17.78 0.13 42.24
N GLN A 449 -18.85 -0.12 41.49
CA GLN A 449 -20.15 0.45 41.77
C GLN A 449 -20.45 0.06 43.20
N TYR A 450 -20.27 0.98 44.13
CA TYR A 450 -20.75 0.84 45.48
C TYR A 450 -22.27 0.81 45.36
N ARG A 451 -22.83 -0.40 45.22
CA ARG A 451 -24.28 -0.63 45.25
C ARG A 451 -24.73 -0.22 46.65
N PRO A 452 -25.50 0.88 46.82
CA PRO A 452 -25.97 1.24 48.14
C PRO A 452 -26.85 0.10 48.66
N LYS A 453 -26.59 -0.38 49.88
CA LYS A 453 -27.41 -1.41 50.53
C LYS A 453 -28.87 -0.95 50.55
N PRO A 454 -29.85 -1.81 50.20
CA PRO A 454 -31.25 -1.43 50.22
C PRO A 454 -31.69 -1.10 51.66
N LYS A 455 -32.33 0.06 51.84
CA LYS A 455 -32.93 0.46 53.12
C LYS A 455 -34.06 -0.52 53.49
N PRO A 456 -34.19 -0.94 54.76
CA PRO A 456 -35.28 -1.81 55.19
C PRO A 456 -36.63 -1.07 55.08
N LYS A 457 -37.64 -1.72 54.49
CA LYS A 457 -39.01 -1.20 54.41
C LYS A 457 -39.61 -1.07 55.83
N PRO A 458 -40.39 -0.03 56.11
CA PRO A 458 -41.12 0.07 57.37
C PRO A 458 -42.20 -1.02 57.44
N LYS A 459 -42.26 -1.74 58.57
CA LYS A 459 -43.37 -2.64 58.88
C LYS A 459 -44.62 -1.79 59.09
N GLY A 460 -45.57 -1.92 58.16
CA GLY A 460 -46.92 -1.38 58.32
C GLY A 460 -47.64 -2.05 59.49
N ARG A 461 -48.46 -1.27 60.17
CA ARG A 461 -49.41 -1.70 61.18
C ARG A 461 -50.74 -2.00 60.52
#